data_AF-A0A845XY96-F1
#
_entry.id   AF-A0A845XY96-F1
#
_cell.length_a   1.000
_cell.length_b   1.000
_cell.length_c   1.000
_cell.angle_alpha   90.00
_cell.angle_beta   90.00
_cell.angle_gamma   90.00
#
_symmetry.space_group_name_H-M   'P 1'
#
loop_
_entity.id
_entity.type
_entity.pdbx_description
1 polymer ?
#
loop_
_entity_poly.entity_id
_entity_poly.type
_entity_poly.pdbx_seq_one_letter_code
_entity_poly.pdbx_strand_id
1 'polypeptide(L)'
;RTTHFPKILIWSLAMFGTNAVLTPYMALRYNTPIPPVKEETNKGILARVFGWTGMIVGIIALVWGVMGRPEFGDLVERMNYFGEQLMTNRLTLAFCVDLLLFSLFQALLLGAVNTRIGWFRFIPFWGLALWLIL
;
A
#
# COMPACT_ATOMS: atom_id res chain seq x y z
N ARG A 1 -27.61 -16.26 17.80
CA ARG A 1 -28.16 -15.74 16.52
C ARG A 1 -27.00 -15.13 15.74
N THR A 2 -26.31 -15.92 14.91
CA THR A 2 -25.15 -15.47 14.14
C THR A 2 -25.63 -14.67 12.93
N THR A 3 -25.46 -13.35 12.97
CA THR A 3 -25.70 -12.47 11.82
C THR A 3 -24.80 -12.92 10.67
N HIS A 4 -25.41 -13.45 9.62
CA HIS A 4 -24.72 -13.92 8.41
C HIS A 4 -24.13 -12.68 7.72
N PHE A 5 -22.85 -12.41 7.96
CA PHE A 5 -22.12 -11.32 7.31
C PHE A 5 -22.21 -11.48 5.79
N PRO A 6 -22.57 -10.43 5.01
CA PRO A 6 -22.78 -10.53 3.57
C PRO A 6 -21.44 -10.58 2.83
N LYS A 7 -20.76 -11.73 2.94
CA LYS A 7 -19.42 -11.97 2.40
C LYS A 7 -19.35 -11.67 0.91
N ILE A 8 -20.32 -12.14 0.12
CA ILE A 8 -20.31 -11.93 -1.34
C ILE A 8 -20.32 -10.44 -1.69
N LEU A 9 -21.15 -9.64 -1.03
CA LEU A 9 -21.27 -8.21 -1.35
C LEU A 9 -19.99 -7.45 -0.98
N ILE A 10 -19.39 -7.77 0.17
CA ILE A 10 -18.13 -7.17 0.63
C ILE A 10 -16.96 -7.60 -0.27
N TRP A 11 -16.88 -8.90 -0.61
CA TRP A 11 -15.84 -9.42 -1.49
C TRP A 11 -16.01 -8.93 -2.92
N SER A 12 -17.23 -8.79 -3.43
CA SER A 12 -17.49 -8.17 -4.73
C SER A 12 -17.13 -6.69 -4.73
N LEU A 13 -17.50 -5.93 -3.69
CA LEU A 13 -17.10 -4.53 -3.57
C LEU A 13 -15.58 -4.37 -3.45
N ALA A 14 -14.92 -5.25 -2.70
CA ALA A 14 -13.47 -5.27 -2.52
C ALA A 14 -12.71 -5.71 -3.79
N MET A 15 -13.22 -6.68 -4.55
CA MET A 15 -12.58 -7.21 -5.77
C MET A 15 -12.93 -6.42 -7.04
N PHE A 16 -14.12 -5.83 -7.11
CA PHE A 16 -14.61 -5.12 -8.29
C PHE A 16 -14.63 -3.60 -8.15
N GLY A 17 -14.38 -3.02 -6.96
CA GLY A 17 -14.32 -1.57 -6.81
C GLY A 17 -13.35 -0.90 -7.80
N THR A 18 -12.21 -1.55 -8.08
CA THR A 18 -11.29 -1.18 -9.16
C THR A 18 -11.72 -1.75 -10.51
N ASN A 19 -11.98 -3.05 -10.65
CA ASN A 19 -12.24 -3.62 -11.99
C ASN A 19 -13.57 -3.18 -12.64
N ALA A 20 -14.63 -2.91 -11.87
CA ALA A 20 -15.93 -2.49 -12.40
C ALA A 20 -16.05 -0.97 -12.62
N VAL A 21 -15.19 -0.16 -11.99
CA VAL A 21 -15.20 1.32 -12.15
C VAL A 21 -14.02 1.80 -12.98
N LEU A 22 -12.81 1.29 -12.70
CA LEU A 22 -11.58 1.71 -13.35
C LEU A 22 -11.51 1.21 -14.80
N THR A 23 -11.98 -0.01 -15.10
CA THR A 23 -11.97 -0.56 -16.48
C THR A 23 -12.86 0.23 -17.45
N PRO A 24 -14.15 0.52 -17.15
CA PRO A 24 -14.94 1.37 -18.03
C PRO A 24 -14.39 2.80 -18.09
N TYR A 25 -13.85 3.34 -17.00
CA TYR A 25 -13.17 4.64 -17.02
C TYR A 25 -11.94 4.65 -17.96
N MET A 26 -11.08 3.63 -17.89
CA MET A 26 -9.92 3.48 -18.78
C MET A 26 -10.35 3.30 -20.24
N ALA A 27 -11.41 2.54 -20.50
CA ALA A 27 -11.97 2.37 -21.84
C ALA A 27 -12.49 3.70 -22.41
N LEU A 28 -13.18 4.51 -21.60
CA LEU A 28 -13.64 5.85 -21.99
C LEU A 28 -12.47 6.80 -22.27
N ARG A 29 -11.35 6.65 -21.55
CA ARG A 29 -10.16 7.50 -21.70
C ARG A 29 -9.18 7.04 -22.78
N TYR A 30 -9.40 5.88 -23.40
CA TYR A 30 -8.44 5.24 -24.32
C TYR A 30 -8.02 6.13 -25.49
N ASN A 31 -8.94 6.95 -26.02
CA ASN A 31 -8.68 7.86 -27.14
C ASN A 31 -8.28 9.29 -26.70
N THR A 32 -8.07 9.53 -25.40
CA THR A 32 -7.71 10.86 -24.91
C THR A 32 -6.21 11.11 -25.15
N PRO A 33 -5.82 12.16 -25.88
CA PRO A 33 -4.41 12.45 -26.10
C PRO A 33 -3.72 12.70 -24.75
N ILE A 34 -2.55 12.08 -24.57
CA ILE A 34 -1.74 12.22 -23.36
C ILE A 34 -1.32 13.69 -23.27
N PRO A 35 -1.72 14.43 -22.23
CA PRO A 35 -1.27 15.80 -22.08
C PRO A 35 0.26 15.81 -21.99
N PRO A 36 0.94 16.82 -22.56
CA PRO A 36 2.39 16.92 -22.46
C PRO A 36 2.77 16.86 -21.00
N VAL A 37 3.83 16.09 -20.69
CA VAL A 37 4.34 15.92 -19.32
C VAL A 37 4.60 17.30 -18.74
N LYS A 38 3.66 17.80 -17.94
CA LYS A 38 3.90 18.95 -17.10
C LYS A 38 4.80 18.43 -16.00
N GLU A 39 6.01 18.98 -15.90
CA GLU A 39 6.74 18.87 -14.64
C GLU A 39 5.81 19.46 -13.57
N GLU A 40 5.24 18.60 -12.72
CA GLU A 40 4.33 19.05 -11.67
C GLU A 40 5.14 19.82 -10.62
N THR A 41 5.25 21.14 -10.82
CA THR A 41 6.14 22.00 -10.04
C THR A 41 5.66 22.24 -8.60
N ASN A 42 4.51 21.74 -8.16
CA ASN A 42 4.21 21.70 -6.71
C ASN A 42 3.10 20.70 -6.39
N LYS A 43 3.42 19.71 -5.56
CA LYS A 43 2.42 18.83 -4.95
C LYS A 43 1.50 19.66 -4.07
N GLY A 44 0.19 19.47 -4.24
CA GLY A 44 -0.82 20.16 -3.44
C GLY A 44 -0.71 19.83 -1.96
N ILE A 45 -1.25 20.69 -1.11
CA ILE A 45 -1.25 20.53 0.36
C ILE A 45 -1.78 19.16 0.77
N LEU A 46 -2.83 18.69 0.10
CA LEU A 46 -3.45 17.40 0.38
C LEU A 46 -2.46 16.23 0.20
N ALA A 47 -1.65 16.26 -0.85
CA ALA A 47 -0.61 15.25 -1.07
C ALA A 47 0.38 15.22 0.09
N ARG A 48 0.89 16.38 0.51
CA ARG A 48 1.81 16.49 1.65
C ARG A 48 1.19 16.01 2.96
N VAL A 49 -0.08 16.33 3.21
CA VAL A 49 -0.81 15.84 4.39
C VAL A 49 -0.86 14.31 4.39
N PHE A 50 -1.25 13.70 3.27
CA PHE A 50 -1.27 12.23 3.15
C PHE A 50 0.12 11.62 3.35
N GLY A 51 1.16 12.24 2.79
CA GLY A 51 2.54 11.81 2.97
C GLY A 51 2.98 11.83 4.44
N TRP A 52 2.73 12.93 5.14
CA TRP A 52 3.05 13.06 6.56
C TRP A 52 2.24 12.12 7.45
N THR A 53 0.92 12.00 7.22
CA THR A 53 0.10 11.06 7.98
C THR A 53 0.56 9.62 7.76
N GLY A 54 0.91 9.26 6.52
CA GLY A 54 1.47 7.96 6.19
C GLY A 54 2.77 7.71 6.94
N MET A 55 3.73 8.64 6.86
CA MET A 55 4.99 8.55 7.62
C MET A 55 4.75 8.32 9.11
N ILE A 56 3.92 9.15 9.75
CA ILE A 56 3.66 9.07 11.20
C ILE A 56 3.04 7.73 11.57
N VAL A 57 1.99 7.31 10.86
CA VAL A 57 1.33 6.02 11.13
C VAL A 57 2.29 4.85 10.90
N GLY A 58 3.13 4.91 9.86
CA GLY A 58 4.16 3.91 9.60
C GLY A 58 5.19 3.81 10.73
N ILE A 59 5.67 4.94 11.25
CA ILE A 59 6.61 4.95 12.38
C ILE A 59 5.94 4.34 13.62
N ILE A 60 4.71 4.75 13.93
CA ILE A 60 3.95 4.21 15.07
C ILE A 60 3.76 2.70 14.93
N ALA A 61 3.45 2.21 13.72
CA ALA A 61 3.30 0.78 13.46
C ALA A 61 4.60 0.01 13.67
N LEU A 62 5.76 0.54 13.26
CA LEU A 62 7.06 -0.08 13.51
C LEU A 62 7.40 -0.11 15.01
N VAL A 63 7.21 1.01 15.70
CA VAL A 63 7.45 1.10 17.15
C VAL A 63 6.54 0.13 17.88
N TRP A 64 5.27 0.06 17.52
CA TRP A 64 4.32 -0.88 18.11
C TRP A 64 4.65 -2.34 17.76
N GLY A 65 5.13 -2.63 16.54
CA GLY A 65 5.52 -3.98 16.15
C GLY A 65 6.72 -4.52 16.94
N VAL A 66 7.66 -3.65 17.32
CA VAL A 66 8.86 -4.02 18.08
C VAL A 66 8.62 -3.97 19.59
N MET A 67 8.02 -2.89 20.10
CA MET A 67 7.89 -2.62 21.54
C MET A 67 6.49 -2.91 22.09
N GLY A 68 5.48 -3.02 21.23
CA GLY A 68 4.10 -3.25 21.63
C GLY A 68 3.97 -4.63 22.26
N ARG A 69 3.36 -4.64 23.46
CA ARG A 69 2.96 -5.85 24.19
C ARG A 69 4.12 -6.84 24.40
N PRO A 70 5.13 -6.49 25.21
CA PRO A 70 6.29 -7.35 25.46
C PRO A 70 5.92 -8.71 26.06
N GLU A 71 4.72 -8.85 26.63
CA GLU A 71 4.19 -10.12 27.13
C GLU A 71 3.99 -11.20 26.04
N PHE A 72 4.03 -10.83 24.76
CA PHE A 72 3.88 -11.76 23.63
C PHE A 72 5.18 -12.35 23.10
N GLY A 73 6.27 -12.22 23.86
CA GLY A 73 7.54 -12.81 23.51
C GLY A 73 8.50 -11.84 22.81
N ASP A 74 9.74 -12.30 22.72
CA ASP A 74 10.84 -11.55 22.12
C ASP A 74 10.72 -11.47 20.58
N LEU A 75 11.51 -10.59 19.96
CA LEU A 75 11.50 -10.35 18.52
C LEU A 75 11.68 -11.64 17.70
N VAL A 76 12.50 -12.58 18.19
CA VAL A 76 12.73 -13.88 17.54
C VAL A 76 11.46 -14.73 17.55
N GLU A 77 10.75 -14.80 18.68
CA GLU A 77 9.51 -15.55 18.82
C GLU A 77 8.42 -14.97 17.91
N ARG A 78 8.34 -13.63 17.82
CA ARG A 78 7.43 -12.93 16.90
C ARG A 78 7.70 -13.25 15.44
N MET A 79 8.98 -13.33 15.05
CA MET A 79 9.35 -13.65 13.67
C MET A 79 9.02 -15.10 13.32
N ASN A 80 9.26 -16.03 14.26
CA ASN A 80 8.88 -17.43 14.10
C ASN A 80 7.35 -17.59 13.98
N TYR A 81 6.59 -16.92 14.85
CA TYR A 81 5.13 -16.88 14.79
C TYR A 81 4.63 -16.31 13.46
N PHE A 82 5.23 -15.24 12.97
CA PHE A 82 4.90 -14.67 11.67
C PHE A 82 5.15 -15.66 10.52
N GLY A 83 6.28 -16.39 10.54
CA GLY A 83 6.59 -17.45 9.58
C GLY A 83 5.57 -18.59 9.60
N GLU A 84 5.17 -19.05 10.79
CA GLU A 84 4.11 -20.05 10.94
C GLU A 84 2.78 -19.54 10.38
N GLN A 85 2.44 -18.28 10.66
CA GLN A 85 1.21 -17.65 10.21
C GLN A 85 1.19 -17.46 8.69
N LEU A 86 2.33 -17.22 8.03
CA LEU A 86 2.42 -17.19 6.57
C LEU A 86 2.06 -18.53 5.93
N MET A 87 2.44 -19.64 6.56
CA MET A 87 2.21 -20.98 6.03
C MET A 87 0.80 -21.51 6.33
N THR A 88 0.26 -21.16 7.49
CA THR A 88 -1.02 -21.69 7.99
C THR A 88 -2.22 -20.80 7.64
N ASN A 89 -2.01 -19.48 7.57
CA ASN A 89 -3.08 -18.50 7.37
C ASN A 89 -3.04 -17.87 5.98
N ARG A 90 -4.00 -18.27 5.14
CA ARG A 90 -4.15 -17.76 3.77
C ARG A 90 -4.34 -16.24 3.69
N LEU A 91 -4.97 -15.63 4.70
CA LEU A 91 -5.17 -14.18 4.73
C LEU A 91 -3.85 -13.44 4.92
N THR A 92 -3.02 -13.92 5.84
CA THR A 92 -1.68 -13.35 6.08
C THR A 92 -0.81 -13.50 4.84
N LEU A 93 -0.84 -14.68 4.21
CA LEU A 93 -0.13 -14.91 2.96
C LEU A 93 -0.58 -13.95 1.85
N ALA A 94 -1.89 -13.81 1.64
CA ALA A 94 -2.45 -12.90 0.63
C ALA A 94 -2.01 -11.45 0.87
N PHE A 95 -2.09 -10.98 2.12
CA PHE A 95 -1.65 -9.63 2.48
C PHE A 95 -0.16 -9.41 2.19
N CYS A 96 0.68 -10.42 2.46
CA CYS A 96 2.12 -10.33 2.15
C CYS A 96 2.40 -10.35 0.65
N VAL A 97 1.68 -11.16 -0.13
CA VAL A 97 1.77 -11.14 -1.59
C VAL A 97 1.35 -9.77 -2.13
N ASP A 98 0.25 -9.20 -1.61
CA ASP A 98 -0.21 -7.87 -2.00
C ASP A 98 0.84 -6.80 -1.68
N LEU A 99 1.52 -6.88 -0.52
CA LEU A 99 2.58 -5.97 -0.14
C LEU A 99 3.81 -6.10 -1.05
N LEU A 100 4.18 -7.32 -1.46
CA LEU A 100 5.26 -7.55 -2.43
C LEU A 100 4.93 -6.99 -3.81
N LEU A 101 3.71 -7.25 -4.30
CA LEU A 101 3.24 -6.70 -5.57
C LEU A 101 3.19 -5.17 -5.52
N PHE A 102 2.67 -4.60 -4.42
CA PHE A 102 2.65 -3.17 -4.20
C PHE A 102 4.07 -2.58 -4.24
N SER A 103 5.05 -3.23 -3.60
CA SER A 103 6.45 -2.81 -3.64
C SER A 103 7.00 -2.74 -5.06
N LEU A 104 6.75 -3.77 -5.87
CA LEU A 104 7.21 -3.85 -7.26
C LEU A 104 6.59 -2.74 -8.11
N PHE A 105 5.26 -2.60 -8.07
CA PHE A 105 4.57 -1.57 -8.84
C PHE A 105 4.92 -0.17 -8.37
N GLN A 106 5.04 0.06 -7.05
CA GLN A 106 5.48 1.33 -6.51
C GLN A 106 6.86 1.71 -7.04
N ALA A 107 7.82 0.78 -7.02
CA ALA A 107 9.18 1.04 -7.50
C ALA A 107 9.22 1.37 -9.00
N LEU A 108 8.41 0.69 -9.81
CA LEU A 108 8.28 0.95 -11.24
C LEU A 108 7.63 2.31 -11.52
N LEU A 109 6.49 2.60 -10.90
CA LEU A 109 5.72 3.83 -11.12
C LEU A 109 6.47 5.07 -10.60
N LEU A 110 7.03 5.01 -9.39
CA LEU A 110 7.84 6.10 -8.87
C LEU A 110 9.10 6.31 -9.71
N GLY A 111 9.71 5.23 -10.22
CA GLY A 111 10.86 5.34 -11.12
C GLY A 111 10.55 6.07 -12.43
N ALA A 112 9.32 5.92 -12.95
CA ALA A 112 8.88 6.62 -14.16
C ALA A 112 8.53 8.09 -13.92
N VAL A 113 8.05 8.44 -12.73
CA VAL A 113 7.54 9.80 -12.42
C VAL A 113 8.57 10.66 -11.69
N ASN A 114 9.49 10.08 -10.91
CA ASN A 114 10.42 10.84 -10.08
C ASN A 114 11.72 10.07 -9.79
N THR A 115 12.83 10.52 -10.38
CA THR A 115 14.17 9.93 -10.17
C THR A 115 14.84 10.36 -8.87
N ARG A 116 14.35 11.41 -8.18
CA ARG A 116 15.00 12.00 -6.99
C ARG A 116 14.88 11.15 -5.72
N ILE A 117 13.96 10.19 -5.68
CA ILE A 117 13.71 9.34 -4.50
C ILE A 117 14.74 8.21 -4.38
N GLY A 118 15.49 7.93 -5.45
CA GLY A 118 16.57 6.95 -5.44
C GLY A 118 16.10 5.56 -5.01
N TRP A 119 16.80 4.97 -4.02
CA TRP A 119 16.53 3.62 -3.51
C TRP A 119 15.25 3.52 -2.66
N PHE A 120 14.75 4.63 -2.09
CA PHE A 120 13.55 4.59 -1.25
C PHE A 120 12.30 4.15 -2.01
N ARG A 121 12.29 4.21 -3.36
CA ARG A 121 11.18 3.73 -4.19
C ARG A 121 10.89 2.23 -4.04
N PHE A 122 11.90 1.44 -3.63
CA PHE A 122 11.81 0.00 -3.44
C PHE A 122 11.32 -0.41 -2.05
N ILE A 123 11.23 0.55 -1.12
CA ILE A 123 10.67 0.30 0.20
C ILE A 123 9.17 0.52 0.09
N PRO A 124 8.32 -0.52 0.20
CA PRO A 124 6.89 -0.38 0.08
C PRO A 124 6.40 0.63 1.11
N PHE A 125 5.42 1.43 0.72
CA PHE A 125 4.76 2.47 1.52
C PHE A 125 5.64 3.70 1.78
N TRP A 126 6.87 3.51 2.24
CA TRP A 126 7.79 4.60 2.61
C TRP A 126 8.25 5.43 1.41
N GLY A 127 8.57 4.79 0.29
CA GLY A 127 8.94 5.51 -0.94
C GLY A 127 7.84 6.44 -1.44
N LEU A 128 6.59 5.99 -1.33
CA LEU A 128 5.41 6.77 -1.73
C LEU A 128 5.11 7.90 -0.73
N ALA A 129 5.23 7.64 0.58
CA ALA A 129 5.05 8.67 1.60
C ALA A 129 6.10 9.80 1.45
N LEU A 130 7.37 9.43 1.23
CA LEU A 130 8.44 10.39 0.92
C LEU A 130 8.18 11.15 -0.37
N TRP A 131 7.71 10.47 -1.42
CA TRP A 131 7.30 11.15 -2.63
C TRP A 131 6.23 12.19 -2.32
N LEU A 132 5.15 11.84 -1.63
CA LEU A 132 4.07 12.80 -1.37
C LEU A 132 4.50 14.05 -0.59
N ILE A 133 5.56 13.95 0.23
CA ILE A 133 6.11 15.07 0.99
C ILE A 133 7.00 15.98 0.12
N LEU A 134 7.86 15.39 -0.72
CA LEU A 134 8.88 16.06 -1.54
C LEU A 134 8.30 16.64 -2.84
#